data_AF-A0A7C5H865-F1
#
_entry.id   AF-A0A7C5H865-F1
#
_cell.length_a   1.000
_cell.length_b   1.000
_cell.length_c   1.000
_cell.angle_alpha   90.00
_cell.angle_beta   90.00
_cell.angle_gamma   90.00
#
_symmetry.space_group_name_H-M   'P 1'
#
loop_
_entity.id
_entity.type
_entity.pdbx_description
1 polymer ?
#
loop_
_entity_poly.entity_id
_entity_poly.type
_entity_poly.pdbx_seq_one_letter_code
_entity_poly.pdbx_strand_id
1 'polypeptide(L)'
;MSLKNSSSDLDRLKELLLGDELEALAQIESKLKTLTILSDNPEEIKAKVLPFFDEMLLERLQDKGGAAISLLSDYLARIIAEASHRNNEALSQSLQGILSTAVSREIASNKDAMIDTLYPIMGGMVSKYVSTAIKELIENINRKIDDGLSMERYKRKIKSRVTGVSETELLLQEISEAHILSLFVIQKESGLLISEA
;
A
#
# COMPACT_ATOMS: atom_id res chain seq x y z
N MET A 1 30.83 67.39 75.31
CA MET A 1 30.54 67.93 73.97
C MET A 1 31.41 67.18 72.98
N SER A 2 31.00 65.96 72.63
CA SER A 2 31.74 65.00 71.80
C SER A 2 30.71 64.05 71.19
N LEU A 3 31.02 63.40 70.05
CA LEU A 3 30.24 62.37 69.31
C LEU A 3 29.94 62.69 67.82
N LYS A 4 30.83 63.40 67.08
CA LYS A 4 30.69 63.52 65.60
C LYS A 4 31.72 62.75 64.76
N ASN A 5 32.78 62.17 65.34
CA ASN A 5 33.83 61.47 64.58
C ASN A 5 33.87 59.94 64.76
N SER A 6 33.06 59.35 65.65
CA SER A 6 33.14 57.91 65.96
C SER A 6 32.68 56.97 64.84
N SER A 7 31.85 57.42 63.88
CA SER A 7 31.41 56.55 62.79
C SER A 7 32.50 56.37 61.74
N SER A 8 33.24 57.44 61.41
CA SER A 8 34.30 57.40 60.39
C SER A 8 35.49 56.52 60.79
N ASP A 9 35.84 56.47 62.07
CA ASP A 9 36.93 55.62 62.57
C ASP A 9 36.51 54.15 62.64
N LEU A 10 35.22 53.89 62.93
CA LEU A 10 34.63 52.56 62.91
C LEU A 10 34.55 52.00 61.48
N ASP A 11 34.18 52.83 60.51
CA ASP A 11 34.09 52.43 59.10
C ASP A 11 35.49 52.12 58.53
N ARG A 12 36.51 52.90 58.90
CA ARG A 12 37.92 52.59 58.60
C ARG A 12 38.41 51.30 59.25
N LEU A 13 38.01 51.03 60.50
CA LEU A 13 38.37 49.80 61.20
C LEU A 13 37.70 48.57 60.58
N LYS A 14 36.45 48.69 60.13
CA LYS A 14 35.75 47.64 59.38
C LYS A 14 36.42 47.36 58.04
N GLU A 15 36.85 48.39 57.32
CA GLU A 15 37.55 48.25 56.05
C GLU A 15 38.94 47.59 56.23
N LEU A 16 39.67 47.93 57.31
CA LEU A 16 40.98 47.35 57.64
C LEU A 16 40.91 45.90 58.16
N LEU A 17 39.84 45.52 58.87
CA LEU A 17 39.71 44.19 59.48
C LEU A 17 38.88 43.20 58.64
N LEU A 18 37.95 43.69 57.83
CA LEU A 18 36.93 42.87 57.15
C LEU A 18 36.84 43.19 55.64
N GLY A 19 37.79 43.94 55.07
CA GLY A 19 37.78 44.36 53.66
C GLY A 19 37.64 43.19 52.68
N ASP A 20 38.46 42.15 52.86
CA ASP A 20 38.44 40.94 52.03
C ASP A 20 37.09 40.20 52.11
N GLU A 21 36.46 40.19 53.29
CA GLU A 21 35.19 39.51 53.54
C GLU A 21 34.01 40.31 52.97
N LEU A 22 34.05 41.64 53.06
CA LEU A 22 33.09 42.54 52.43
C LEU A 22 33.16 42.43 50.90
N GLU A 23 34.37 42.29 50.34
CA GLU A 23 34.55 42.07 48.90
C GLU A 23 34.05 40.69 48.48
N ALA A 24 34.34 39.64 49.23
CA ALA A 24 33.83 38.29 48.98
C ALA A 24 32.29 38.23 49.04
N LEU A 25 31.67 38.92 50.02
CA LEU A 25 30.22 39.02 50.13
C LEU A 25 29.61 39.78 48.94
N ALA A 26 30.24 40.87 48.48
CA ALA A 26 29.80 41.60 47.29
C ALA A 26 29.89 40.74 46.01
N GLN A 27 30.94 39.93 45.87
CA GLN A 27 31.07 38.98 44.76
C GLN A 27 30.00 37.88 44.80
N ILE A 28 29.69 37.35 45.98
CA ILE A 28 28.64 36.34 46.15
C ILE A 28 27.28 36.95 45.82
N GLU A 29 26.98 38.15 46.31
CA GLU A 29 25.71 38.85 46.01
C GLU A 29 25.58 39.12 44.50
N SER A 30 26.66 39.53 43.85
CA SER A 30 26.70 39.71 42.39
C SER A 30 26.41 38.41 41.64
N LYS A 31 27.10 37.31 41.99
CA LYS A 31 26.85 35.98 41.39
C LYS A 31 25.43 35.50 41.63
N LEU A 32 24.88 35.74 42.83
CA LEU A 32 23.52 35.36 43.19
C LEU A 32 22.49 36.16 42.37
N LYS A 33 22.68 37.47 42.22
CA LYS A 33 21.86 38.32 41.35
C LYS A 33 21.88 37.83 39.89
N THR A 34 23.05 37.49 39.34
CA THR A 34 23.16 36.94 37.99
C THR A 34 22.43 35.60 37.85
N LEU A 35 22.56 34.70 38.84
CA LEU A 35 21.85 33.41 38.87
C LEU A 35 20.33 33.59 39.00
N THR A 36 19.87 34.55 39.80
CA THR A 36 18.44 34.88 39.92
C THR A 36 17.88 35.43 38.61
N ILE A 37 18.58 36.35 37.94
CA ILE A 37 18.18 36.87 36.62
C ILE A 37 18.10 35.73 35.58
N LEU A 38 19.08 34.81 35.59
CA LEU A 38 19.08 33.65 34.72
C LEU A 38 17.92 32.70 35.02
N SER A 39 17.53 32.54 36.28
CA SER A 39 16.42 31.67 36.69
C SER A 39 15.04 32.29 36.40
N ASP A 40 14.94 33.62 36.39
CA ASP A 40 13.69 34.35 36.18
C ASP A 40 13.39 34.60 34.69
N ASN A 41 14.38 34.45 33.81
CA ASN A 41 14.22 34.66 32.36
C ASN A 41 14.26 33.33 31.57
N PRO A 42 13.11 32.75 31.21
CA PRO A 42 13.04 31.46 30.52
C PRO A 42 13.72 31.45 29.15
N GLU A 43 13.85 32.60 28.48
CA GLU A 43 14.54 32.69 27.18
C GLU A 43 16.06 32.59 27.32
N GLU A 44 16.62 33.09 28.42
CA GLU A 44 18.05 32.99 28.69
C GLU A 44 18.44 31.57 29.12
N ILE A 45 17.56 30.88 29.86
CA ILE A 45 17.68 29.45 30.16
C ILE A 45 17.67 28.65 28.85
N LYS A 46 16.67 28.85 27.99
CA LYS A 46 16.59 28.16 26.70
C LYS A 46 17.85 28.40 25.86
N ALA A 47 18.33 29.63 25.76
CA ALA A 47 19.52 29.97 24.98
C ALA A 47 20.80 29.23 25.45
N LYS A 48 20.89 28.90 26.73
CA LYS A 48 22.04 28.16 27.30
C LYS A 48 21.83 26.64 27.32
N VAL A 49 20.59 26.18 27.50
CA VAL A 49 20.25 24.76 27.61
C VAL A 49 20.08 24.11 26.23
N LEU A 50 19.49 24.80 25.25
CA LEU A 50 19.24 24.24 23.92
C LEU A 50 20.51 23.72 23.24
N PRO A 51 21.64 24.47 23.19
CA PRO A 51 22.86 23.96 22.55
C PRO A 51 23.37 22.67 23.20
N PHE A 52 23.29 22.57 24.53
CA PHE A 52 23.69 21.38 25.28
C PHE A 52 22.73 20.20 25.04
N PHE A 53 21.42 20.48 25.01
CA PHE A 53 20.41 19.47 24.71
C PHE A 53 20.57 18.91 23.28
N ASP A 54 20.80 19.79 22.31
CA ASP A 54 21.00 19.41 20.92
C ASP A 54 22.25 18.52 20.77
N GLU A 55 23.36 18.87 21.43
CA GLU A 55 24.58 18.07 21.45
C GLU A 55 24.35 16.69 22.09
N MET A 56 23.70 16.64 23.25
CA MET A 56 23.35 15.37 23.91
C MET A 56 22.40 14.52 23.06
N LEU A 57 21.40 15.13 22.42
CA LEU A 57 20.45 14.41 21.59
C LEU A 57 21.15 13.82 20.36
N LEU A 58 22.03 14.59 19.71
CA LEU A 58 22.83 14.11 18.58
C LEU A 58 23.74 12.95 18.98
N GLU A 59 24.41 13.04 20.13
CA GLU A 59 25.25 11.96 20.66
C GLU A 59 24.41 10.68 20.89
N ARG A 60 23.20 10.82 21.45
CA ARG A 60 22.28 9.69 21.69
C ARG A 60 21.70 9.09 20.41
N LEU A 61 21.51 9.89 19.37
CA LEU A 61 21.05 9.41 18.06
C LEU A 61 22.19 8.73 17.27
N GLN A 62 23.43 9.14 17.49
CA GLN A 62 24.62 8.53 16.88
C GLN A 62 25.13 7.30 17.65
N ASP A 63 24.71 7.13 18.90
CA ASP A 63 25.03 5.97 19.72
C ASP A 63 24.54 4.68 19.05
N LYS A 64 25.47 3.76 18.82
CA LYS A 64 25.22 2.43 18.24
C LYS A 64 24.48 1.50 19.20
N GLY A 65 24.31 1.90 20.46
CA GLY A 65 23.55 1.17 21.48
C GLY A 65 22.08 0.93 21.12
N GLY A 66 21.57 1.53 20.04
CA GLY A 66 20.33 1.14 19.37
C GLY A 66 19.05 1.47 20.14
N ALA A 67 19.13 1.84 21.41
CA ALA A 67 17.97 2.16 22.24
C ALA A 67 17.15 3.34 21.69
N ALA A 68 17.82 4.41 21.22
CA ALA A 68 17.16 5.54 20.58
C ALA A 68 16.46 5.13 19.27
N ILE A 69 17.15 4.36 18.43
CA ILE A 69 16.59 3.83 17.17
C ILE A 69 15.40 2.92 17.45
N SER A 70 15.49 2.04 18.44
CA SER A 70 14.41 1.13 18.83
C SER A 70 13.18 1.88 19.33
N LEU A 71 13.37 2.86 20.21
CA LEU A 71 12.28 3.67 20.75
C LEU A 71 11.59 4.48 19.66
N LEU A 72 12.37 5.10 18.77
CA LEU A 72 11.84 5.83 17.63
C LEU A 72 11.13 4.91 16.64
N SER A 73 11.68 3.72 16.37
CA SER A 73 11.06 2.73 15.48
C SER A 73 9.71 2.27 16.01
N ASP A 74 9.63 1.94 17.31
CA ASP A 74 8.38 1.56 17.97
C ASP A 74 7.35 2.70 17.93
N TYR A 75 7.80 3.94 18.16
CA TYR A 75 6.93 5.10 18.11
C TYR A 75 6.40 5.38 16.69
N LEU A 76 7.28 5.30 15.68
CA LEU A 76 6.91 5.44 14.27
C LEU A 76 5.95 4.34 13.84
N ALA A 77 6.20 3.08 14.21
CA ALA A 77 5.32 1.96 13.91
C ALA A 77 3.92 2.19 14.51
N ARG A 78 3.85 2.67 15.75
CA ARG A 78 2.58 3.04 16.40
C ARG A 78 1.88 4.19 15.69
N ILE A 79 2.60 5.25 15.31
CA ILE A 79 2.01 6.37 14.56
C ILE A 79 1.43 5.88 13.23
N ILE A 80 2.16 5.07 12.48
CA ILE A 80 1.69 4.52 11.19
C ILE A 80 0.46 3.64 11.41
N ALA A 81 0.48 2.77 12.43
CA ALA A 81 -0.66 1.92 12.75
C ALA A 81 -1.91 2.74 13.12
N GLU A 82 -1.76 3.76 13.96
CA GLU A 82 -2.84 4.65 14.36
C GLU A 82 -3.36 5.47 13.16
N ALA A 83 -2.46 6.00 12.33
CA ALA A 83 -2.80 6.74 11.13
C ALA A 83 -3.53 5.85 10.10
N SER A 84 -3.13 4.59 9.97
CA SER A 84 -3.80 3.61 9.11
C SER A 84 -5.24 3.33 9.55
N HIS A 85 -5.54 3.43 10.85
CA HIS A 85 -6.88 3.20 11.38
C HIS A 85 -7.75 4.46 11.35
N ARG A 86 -7.20 5.64 11.63
CA ARG A 86 -7.96 6.90 11.74
C ARG A 86 -8.00 7.74 10.47
N ASN A 87 -6.94 7.74 9.68
CA ASN A 87 -6.77 8.62 8.52
C ASN A 87 -6.13 7.87 7.34
N ASN A 88 -6.79 6.79 6.94
CA ASN A 88 -6.31 5.88 5.90
C ASN A 88 -6.09 6.60 4.56
N GLU A 89 -6.95 7.56 4.20
CA GLU A 89 -6.86 8.27 2.92
C GLU A 89 -5.62 9.15 2.81
N ALA A 90 -5.34 10.00 3.82
CA ALA A 90 -4.17 10.89 3.78
C ALA A 90 -2.86 10.09 3.81
N LEU A 91 -2.81 9.02 4.62
CA LEU A 91 -1.67 8.12 4.64
C LEU A 91 -1.49 7.43 3.28
N SER A 92 -2.57 6.88 2.71
CA SER A 92 -2.57 6.24 1.39
C SER A 92 -2.09 7.19 0.29
N GLN A 93 -2.59 8.43 0.24
CA GLN A 93 -2.15 9.45 -0.71
C GLN A 93 -0.65 9.78 -0.56
N SER A 94 -0.17 9.92 0.69
CA SER A 94 1.25 10.20 0.94
C SER A 94 2.17 9.05 0.51
N LEU A 95 1.69 7.81 0.59
CA LEU A 95 2.45 6.61 0.24
C LEU A 95 2.25 6.19 -1.22
N GLN A 96 1.25 6.71 -1.93
CA GLN A 96 0.83 6.23 -3.25
C GLN A 96 1.97 6.26 -4.28
N GLY A 97 2.76 7.33 -4.33
CA GLY A 97 3.89 7.43 -5.26
C GLY A 97 4.97 6.39 -5.00
N ILE A 98 5.27 6.13 -3.72
CA ILE A 98 6.26 5.15 -3.29
C ILE A 98 5.73 3.73 -3.57
N LEU A 99 4.50 3.44 -3.16
CA LEU A 99 3.87 2.14 -3.33
C LEU A 99 3.70 1.78 -4.81
N SER A 100 3.23 2.71 -5.64
CA SER A 100 3.06 2.48 -7.08
C SER A 100 4.40 2.14 -7.75
N THR A 101 5.45 2.89 -7.42
CA THR A 101 6.80 2.63 -7.93
C THR A 101 7.34 1.30 -7.42
N ALA A 102 7.16 1.00 -6.13
CA ALA A 102 7.61 -0.24 -5.51
C ALA A 102 6.90 -1.47 -6.12
N VAL A 103 5.58 -1.43 -6.24
CA VAL A 103 4.78 -2.50 -6.87
C VAL A 103 5.17 -2.68 -8.33
N SER A 104 5.32 -1.60 -9.10
CA SER A 104 5.73 -1.68 -10.50
C SER A 104 7.12 -2.31 -10.64
N ARG A 105 8.04 -1.94 -9.76
CA ARG A 105 9.38 -2.52 -9.72
C ARG A 105 9.33 -3.99 -9.34
N GLU A 106 8.55 -4.36 -8.33
CA GLU A 106 8.39 -5.75 -7.87
C GLU A 106 7.81 -6.64 -8.98
N ILE A 107 6.79 -6.17 -9.70
CA ILE A 107 6.25 -6.86 -10.89
C ILE A 107 7.35 -7.08 -11.93
N ALA A 108 8.20 -6.08 -12.16
CA ALA A 108 9.26 -6.16 -13.16
C ALA A 108 10.43 -7.05 -12.73
N SER A 109 10.82 -7.03 -11.45
CA SER A 109 11.97 -7.76 -10.91
C SER A 109 11.64 -9.19 -10.49
N ASN A 110 10.39 -9.48 -10.15
CA ASN A 110 9.96 -10.76 -9.60
C ASN A 110 8.84 -11.40 -10.44
N LYS A 111 9.07 -11.45 -11.75
CA LYS A 111 8.10 -11.95 -12.72
C LYS A 111 7.72 -13.40 -12.48
N ASP A 112 8.67 -14.25 -12.12
CA ASP A 112 8.44 -15.69 -11.96
C ASP A 112 7.51 -15.98 -10.78
N ALA A 113 7.74 -15.37 -9.61
CA ALA A 113 6.84 -15.50 -8.47
C ALA A 113 5.44 -14.92 -8.77
N MET A 114 5.40 -13.85 -9.57
CA MET A 114 4.12 -13.28 -10.01
C MET A 114 3.39 -14.24 -10.97
N ILE A 115 4.09 -14.91 -11.88
CA ILE A 115 3.52 -15.94 -12.76
C ILE A 115 2.94 -17.08 -11.92
N ASP A 116 3.70 -17.63 -10.97
CA ASP A 116 3.23 -18.72 -10.10
C ASP A 116 1.98 -18.33 -9.31
N THR A 117 1.91 -17.08 -8.85
CA THR A 117 0.76 -16.55 -8.12
C THR A 117 -0.45 -16.31 -9.02
N LEU A 118 -0.23 -15.83 -10.25
CA LEU A 118 -1.31 -15.48 -11.17
C LEU A 118 -1.81 -16.67 -11.99
N TYR A 119 -1.00 -17.71 -12.20
CA TYR A 119 -1.34 -18.86 -13.05
C TYR A 119 -2.66 -19.54 -12.65
N PRO A 120 -2.96 -19.81 -11.36
CA PRO A 120 -4.25 -20.39 -10.96
C PRO A 120 -5.45 -19.50 -11.35
N ILE A 121 -5.31 -18.19 -11.20
CA ILE A 121 -6.37 -17.22 -11.53
C ILE A 121 -6.54 -17.13 -13.05
N MET A 122 -5.43 -17.03 -13.78
CA MET A 122 -5.41 -16.97 -15.24
C MET A 122 -5.95 -18.26 -15.86
N GLY A 123 -5.57 -19.44 -15.35
CA GLY A 123 -6.04 -20.73 -15.85
C GLY A 123 -7.56 -20.87 -15.75
N GLY A 124 -8.16 -20.46 -14.63
CA GLY A 124 -9.62 -20.44 -14.47
C GLY A 124 -10.31 -19.48 -15.45
N MET A 125 -9.73 -18.30 -15.67
CA MET A 125 -10.25 -17.32 -16.64
C MET A 125 -10.14 -17.81 -18.08
N VAL A 126 -8.98 -18.34 -18.47
CA VAL A 126 -8.74 -18.89 -19.81
C VAL A 126 -9.69 -20.06 -20.08
N SER A 127 -9.82 -21.00 -19.12
CA SER A 127 -10.77 -22.11 -19.24
C SER A 127 -12.20 -21.62 -19.44
N LYS A 128 -12.65 -20.66 -18.63
CA LYS A 128 -14.00 -20.08 -18.76
C LYS A 128 -14.20 -19.40 -20.12
N TYR A 129 -13.19 -18.65 -20.59
CA TYR A 129 -13.23 -17.96 -21.88
C TYR A 129 -13.35 -18.96 -23.03
N VAL A 130 -12.50 -19.98 -23.05
CA VAL A 130 -12.50 -21.04 -24.07
C VAL A 130 -13.83 -21.79 -24.07
N SER A 131 -14.32 -22.21 -22.90
CA SER A 131 -15.61 -22.90 -22.78
C SER A 131 -16.78 -22.04 -23.28
N THR A 132 -16.75 -20.73 -23.02
CA THR A 132 -17.76 -19.80 -23.54
C THR A 132 -17.69 -19.70 -25.06
N ALA A 133 -16.49 -19.54 -25.62
CA ALA A 133 -16.28 -19.43 -27.06
C ALA A 133 -16.72 -20.72 -27.79
N ILE A 134 -16.42 -21.90 -27.25
CA ILE A 134 -16.88 -23.18 -27.80
C ILE A 134 -18.41 -23.27 -27.76
N LYS A 135 -19.02 -22.88 -26.65
CA LYS A 135 -20.48 -22.89 -26.51
C LYS A 135 -21.14 -21.98 -27.55
N GLU A 136 -20.64 -20.76 -27.73
CA GLU A 136 -21.13 -19.82 -28.75
C GLU A 136 -20.97 -20.39 -30.17
N LEU A 137 -19.84 -21.05 -30.45
CA LEU A 137 -19.60 -21.71 -31.73
C LEU A 137 -20.62 -22.83 -32.00
N ILE A 138 -20.91 -23.67 -31.01
CA ILE A 138 -21.92 -24.73 -31.13
C ILE A 138 -23.31 -24.12 -31.35
N GLU A 139 -23.68 -23.08 -30.59
CA GLU A 139 -24.96 -22.38 -30.77
C GLU A 139 -25.10 -21.75 -32.17
N ASN A 140 -23.99 -21.24 -32.73
CA ASN A 140 -23.96 -20.69 -34.08
C ASN A 140 -24.08 -21.77 -35.15
N ILE A 141 -23.41 -22.92 -34.98
CA ILE A 141 -23.53 -24.07 -35.89
C ILE A 141 -24.95 -24.61 -35.88
N ASN A 142 -25.52 -24.85 -34.69
CA ASN A 142 -26.88 -25.38 -34.55
C ASN A 142 -27.91 -24.46 -35.22
N ARG A 143 -27.81 -23.14 -35.01
CA ARG A 143 -28.68 -22.17 -35.69
C ARG A 143 -28.59 -22.27 -37.22
N LYS A 144 -27.38 -22.31 -37.78
CA LYS A 144 -27.20 -22.42 -39.25
C LYS A 144 -27.74 -23.74 -39.81
N ILE A 145 -27.57 -24.85 -39.09
CA ILE A 145 -28.11 -26.16 -39.47
C ILE A 145 -29.63 -26.15 -39.43
N ASP A 146 -30.23 -25.68 -38.33
CA ASP A 146 -31.68 -25.61 -38.17
C ASP A 146 -32.31 -24.69 -39.21
N ASP A 147 -31.72 -23.52 -39.47
CA ASP A 147 -32.22 -22.58 -40.48
C ASP A 147 -32.17 -23.18 -41.89
N GLY A 148 -31.05 -23.82 -42.27
CA GLY A 148 -30.89 -24.47 -43.58
C GLY A 148 -31.83 -25.67 -43.78
N LEU A 149 -32.02 -26.48 -42.73
CA LEU A 149 -32.94 -27.60 -42.77
C LEU A 149 -34.40 -27.17 -42.63
N SER A 150 -34.73 -26.04 -42.01
CA SER A 150 -36.11 -25.64 -41.74
C SER A 150 -36.90 -25.41 -43.03
N MET A 151 -36.35 -24.65 -43.98
CA MET A 151 -37.02 -24.32 -45.24
C MET A 151 -37.22 -25.55 -46.11
N GLU A 152 -36.18 -26.39 -46.23
CA GLU A 152 -36.28 -27.66 -46.95
C GLU A 152 -37.17 -28.67 -46.22
N ARG A 153 -37.19 -28.68 -44.89
CA ARG A 153 -38.11 -29.50 -44.07
C ARG A 153 -39.56 -29.10 -44.29
N TYR A 154 -39.87 -27.80 -44.38
CA TYR A 154 -41.24 -27.33 -44.67
C TYR A 154 -41.66 -27.66 -46.11
N LYS A 155 -40.80 -27.39 -47.11
CA LYS A 155 -41.07 -27.77 -48.50
C LYS A 155 -41.30 -29.28 -48.63
N ARG A 156 -40.44 -30.10 -48.02
CA ARG A 156 -40.53 -31.56 -48.03
C ARG A 156 -41.80 -32.07 -47.34
N LYS A 157 -42.21 -31.44 -46.25
CA LYS A 157 -43.47 -31.77 -45.55
C LYS A 157 -44.73 -31.46 -46.37
N ILE A 158 -44.68 -30.45 -47.23
CA ILE A 158 -45.75 -30.16 -48.20
C ILE A 158 -45.67 -31.16 -49.36
N LYS A 159 -44.48 -31.39 -49.90
CA LYS A 159 -44.23 -32.28 -51.05
C LYS A 159 -44.61 -33.72 -50.74
N SER A 160 -44.33 -34.23 -49.54
CA SER A 160 -44.71 -35.59 -49.11
C SER A 160 -46.23 -35.79 -49.08
N ARG A 161 -46.98 -34.77 -48.63
CA ARG A 161 -48.45 -34.79 -48.63
C ARG A 161 -49.06 -34.72 -50.02
N VAL A 162 -48.43 -33.98 -50.94
CA VAL A 162 -48.92 -33.81 -52.32
C VAL A 162 -48.56 -35.00 -53.21
N THR A 163 -47.36 -35.55 -53.04
CA THR A 163 -46.83 -36.63 -53.89
C THR A 163 -47.10 -38.03 -53.35
N GLY A 164 -47.51 -38.16 -52.08
CA GLY A 164 -47.75 -39.44 -51.43
C GLY A 164 -46.48 -40.22 -51.04
N VAL A 165 -45.30 -39.67 -51.31
CA VAL A 165 -44.00 -40.26 -50.95
C VAL A 165 -43.63 -39.86 -49.52
N SER A 166 -43.04 -40.78 -48.76
CA SER A 166 -42.69 -40.54 -47.36
C SER A 166 -41.62 -39.43 -47.21
N GLU A 167 -41.66 -38.70 -46.09
CA GLU A 167 -40.65 -37.65 -45.82
C GLU A 167 -39.22 -38.22 -45.83
N THR A 168 -39.05 -39.44 -45.34
CA THR A 168 -37.77 -40.15 -45.26
C THR A 168 -37.23 -40.54 -46.64
N GLU A 169 -38.08 -40.93 -47.60
CA GLU A 169 -37.67 -41.23 -48.98
C GLU A 169 -37.22 -39.99 -49.73
N LEU A 170 -37.95 -38.87 -49.59
CA LEU A 170 -37.54 -37.59 -50.15
C LEU A 170 -36.21 -37.11 -49.54
N LEU A 171 -36.00 -37.37 -48.25
CA LEU A 171 -34.74 -37.11 -47.57
C LEU A 171 -33.58 -37.91 -48.19
N LEU A 172 -33.78 -39.23 -48.39
CA LEU A 172 -32.75 -40.12 -48.91
C LEU A 172 -32.35 -39.81 -50.36
N GLN A 173 -33.29 -39.33 -51.18
CA GLN A 173 -32.97 -38.83 -52.52
C GLN A 173 -32.10 -37.57 -52.47
N GLU A 174 -32.41 -36.62 -51.57
CA GLU A 174 -31.67 -35.36 -51.43
C GLU A 174 -30.30 -35.53 -50.75
N ILE A 175 -30.17 -36.47 -49.79
CA ILE A 175 -28.91 -36.72 -49.07
C ILE A 175 -27.87 -37.43 -49.93
N SER A 176 -28.24 -37.99 -51.09
CA SER A 176 -27.30 -38.64 -52.01
C SER A 176 -26.14 -37.73 -52.46
N GLU A 177 -26.26 -36.40 -52.29
CA GLU A 177 -25.22 -35.40 -52.59
C GLU A 177 -24.59 -34.74 -51.35
N ALA A 178 -24.93 -35.17 -50.13
CA ALA A 178 -24.39 -34.56 -48.90
C ALA A 178 -22.99 -35.10 -48.56
N HIS A 179 -21.99 -34.22 -48.57
CA HIS A 179 -20.63 -34.56 -48.16
C HIS A 179 -20.42 -34.21 -46.69
N ILE A 180 -20.12 -35.23 -45.87
CA ILE A 180 -19.64 -35.01 -44.50
C ILE A 180 -18.24 -34.38 -44.60
N LEU A 181 -18.11 -33.13 -44.15
CA LEU A 181 -16.81 -32.43 -44.17
C LEU A 181 -15.89 -32.90 -43.04
N SER A 182 -16.45 -33.18 -41.86
CA SER A 182 -15.72 -33.57 -40.66
C SER A 182 -16.68 -34.01 -39.53
N LEU A 183 -16.28 -35.01 -38.74
CA LEU A 183 -16.95 -35.48 -37.53
C LEU A 183 -16.03 -35.27 -36.32
N PHE A 184 -16.47 -34.49 -35.34
CA PHE A 184 -15.74 -34.28 -34.08
C PHE A 184 -16.51 -34.86 -32.90
N VAL A 185 -15.85 -35.72 -32.12
CA VAL A 185 -16.40 -36.28 -30.87
C VAL A 185 -15.77 -35.54 -29.70
N ILE A 186 -16.55 -34.75 -28.96
CA ILE A 186 -16.05 -33.89 -27.87
C ILE A 186 -16.71 -34.30 -26.55
N GLN A 187 -15.90 -34.48 -25.50
CA GLN A 187 -16.40 -34.71 -24.14
C GLN A 187 -17.09 -33.46 -23.61
N LYS A 188 -18.35 -33.59 -23.20
CA LYS A 188 -19.21 -32.45 -22.82
C LYS A 188 -18.67 -31.66 -21.62
N GLU A 189 -18.14 -32.35 -20.61
CA GLU A 189 -17.73 -31.73 -19.35
C GLU A 189 -16.37 -30.99 -19.46
N SER A 190 -15.45 -31.52 -20.25
CA SER A 190 -14.07 -31.00 -20.35
C SER A 190 -13.79 -30.23 -21.64
N GLY A 191 -14.61 -30.40 -22.67
CA GLY A 191 -14.34 -29.92 -24.02
C GLY A 191 -13.22 -30.68 -24.74
N LEU A 192 -12.77 -31.83 -24.20
CA LEU A 192 -11.71 -32.64 -24.80
C LEU A 192 -12.16 -33.26 -26.12
N LEU A 193 -11.37 -33.10 -27.18
CA LEU A 193 -11.55 -33.81 -28.44
C LEU A 193 -11.13 -35.28 -28.27
N ILE A 194 -12.09 -36.19 -28.41
CA ILE A 194 -11.91 -37.64 -28.28
C ILE A 194 -11.51 -38.24 -29.64
N SER A 195 -12.13 -37.77 -30.72
CA SER A 195 -11.90 -38.31 -32.07
C SER A 195 -12.31 -37.30 -33.15
N GLU A 196 -11.61 -37.35 -34.28
CA GLU A 196 -11.91 -36.62 -35.52
C GLU A 196 -11.96 -37.63 -36.69
N ALA A 197 -12.90 -37.47 -37.62
CA ALA A 197 -13.04 -38.31 -38.83
C ALA A 197 -13.57 -37.54 -40.03
#